data_AF-A0A0G9HA50-F1
#
_entry.id   AF-A0A0G9HA50-F1
#
_cell.length_a   1.000
_cell.length_b   1.000
_cell.length_c   1.000
_cell.angle_alpha   90.00
_cell.angle_beta   90.00
_cell.angle_gamma   90.00
#
_symmetry.space_group_name_H-M   'P 1'
#
loop_
_entity.id
_entity.type
_entity.pdbx_description
1 polymer ?
#
loop_
_entity_poly.entity_id
_entity_poly.type
_entity_poly.pdbx_seq_one_letter_code
_entity_poly.pdbx_strand_id
1 'polypeptide(L)'
;MPPVIKDVNPKQRQYEAMVRALSADLYRFAFWLSRNESVAQDLVQETFLRAWKNLDSLRDAESAKPWLITILRREHARMYERKRFDTVELDDTVPEEAAFASPERSGDAAQVRDAMLKLPDKYREPLAMQVLGGMSCDEIAAATDQQPGAVMTQLFRARQRLKDLLGGRAAAEGGRK
;
A
#
# COMPACT_ATOMS: atom_id res chain seq x y z
N MET A 1 28.89 7.07 37.45
CA MET A 1 27.44 6.95 37.29
C MET A 1 27.15 5.74 36.40
N PRO A 2 26.42 4.73 36.87
CA PRO A 2 25.91 3.68 35.99
C PRO A 2 24.87 4.30 35.04
N PRO A 3 24.78 3.83 33.78
CA PRO A 3 23.77 4.34 32.86
C PRO A 3 22.38 3.90 33.37
N VAL A 4 21.47 4.87 33.49
CA VAL A 4 20.05 4.58 33.69
C VAL A 4 19.57 3.95 32.38
N ILE A 5 19.62 2.62 32.31
CA ILE A 5 18.85 1.87 31.33
C ILE A 5 17.41 2.12 31.72
N LYS A 6 16.80 3.16 31.14
CA LYS A 6 15.35 3.35 31.21
C LYS A 6 14.76 2.06 30.66
N ASP A 7 14.02 1.32 31.48
CA ASP A 7 13.19 0.22 31.03
C ASP A 7 12.35 0.74 29.86
N VAL A 8 12.77 0.42 28.64
CA VAL A 8 12.08 0.89 27.45
C VAL A 8 10.69 0.28 27.53
N ASN A 9 9.68 1.15 27.63
CA ASN A 9 8.28 0.79 27.74
C ASN A 9 7.96 -0.30 26.70
N PRO A 10 7.41 -1.47 27.09
CA PRO A 10 7.07 -2.54 26.15
C PRO A 10 6.27 -2.06 24.93
N LYS A 11 5.36 -1.10 25.14
CA LYS A 11 4.59 -0.43 24.10
C LYS A 11 5.49 0.29 23.08
N GLN A 12 6.48 1.02 23.58
CA GLN A 12 7.46 1.72 22.75
C GLN A 12 8.32 0.73 21.96
N ARG A 13 8.80 -0.36 22.59
CA ARG A 13 9.56 -1.39 21.88
C ARG A 13 8.76 -2.03 20.75
N GLN A 14 7.50 -2.40 21.02
CA GLN A 14 6.61 -2.98 20.03
C GLN A 14 6.39 -2.03 18.85
N TYR A 15 6.09 -0.76 19.14
CA TYR A 15 5.91 0.26 18.12
C TYR A 15 7.17 0.46 17.27
N GLU A 16 8.33 0.63 17.88
CA GLU A 16 9.57 0.83 17.13
C GLU A 16 9.95 -0.39 16.29
N ALA A 17 9.70 -1.61 16.78
CA ALA A 17 9.90 -2.83 16.00
C ALA A 17 8.98 -2.86 14.77
N MET A 18 7.70 -2.50 14.96
CA MET A 18 6.71 -2.41 13.89
C MET A 18 7.09 -1.35 12.84
N VAL A 19 7.52 -0.16 13.27
CA VAL A 19 8.01 0.91 12.38
C VAL A 19 9.20 0.40 11.56
N ARG A 20 10.22 -0.16 12.22
CA ARG A 20 11.43 -0.66 11.54
C ARG A 20 11.12 -1.76 10.53
N ALA A 21 10.23 -2.69 10.88
CA ALA A 21 9.90 -3.83 10.04
C ALA A 21 9.00 -3.47 8.85
N LEU A 22 8.07 -2.51 9.00
CA LEU A 22 6.97 -2.32 8.04
C LEU A 22 7.01 -0.99 7.26
N SER A 23 7.95 -0.09 7.56
CA SER A 23 8.03 1.22 6.87
C SER A 23 8.15 1.09 5.35
N ALA A 24 9.03 0.21 4.86
CA ALA A 24 9.23 0.01 3.42
C ALA A 24 7.98 -0.56 2.73
N ASP A 25 7.31 -1.50 3.38
CA ASP A 25 6.08 -2.13 2.88
C ASP A 25 4.93 -1.12 2.81
N LEU A 26 4.76 -0.31 3.87
CA LEU A 26 3.76 0.75 3.88
C LEU A 26 4.05 1.82 2.85
N TYR A 27 5.32 2.20 2.67
CA TYR A 27 5.70 3.15 1.64
C TYR A 27 5.39 2.62 0.23
N ARG A 28 5.71 1.35 -0.06
CA ARG A 28 5.33 0.71 -1.33
C ARG A 28 3.82 0.76 -1.57
N PHE A 29 3.04 0.44 -0.55
CA PHE A 29 1.58 0.49 -0.65
C PHE A 29 1.06 1.91 -0.82
N ALA A 30 1.56 2.88 -0.03
CA ALA A 30 1.19 4.29 -0.11
C ALA A 30 1.49 4.88 -1.49
N PHE A 31 2.70 4.65 -2.00
CA PHE A 31 3.12 5.14 -3.31
C PHE A 31 2.28 4.54 -4.43
N TRP A 32 1.95 3.27 -4.34
CA TRP A 32 1.09 2.64 -5.34
C TRP A 32 -0.34 3.21 -5.31
N LEU A 33 -0.80 3.62 -4.13
CA LEU A 33 -2.14 4.19 -3.93
C LEU A 33 -2.20 5.66 -4.38
N SER A 34 -1.19 6.47 -4.03
CA SER A 34 -1.14 7.92 -4.28
C SER A 34 -0.47 8.32 -5.59
N ARG A 35 0.42 7.47 -6.13
CA ARG A 35 1.32 7.74 -7.27
C ARG A 35 2.22 8.96 -7.10
N ASN A 36 2.39 9.43 -5.87
CA ASN A 36 3.17 10.61 -5.55
C ASN A 36 4.02 10.32 -4.32
N GLU A 37 5.34 10.51 -4.45
CA GLU A 37 6.32 10.22 -3.40
C GLU A 37 6.07 11.05 -2.13
N SER A 38 5.88 12.37 -2.27
CA SER A 38 5.60 13.24 -1.11
C SER A 38 4.32 12.81 -0.40
N VAL A 39 3.23 12.57 -1.14
CA VAL A 39 1.97 12.08 -0.57
C VAL A 39 2.17 10.72 0.10
N ALA A 40 2.98 9.83 -0.48
CA ALA A 40 3.23 8.52 0.09
C ALA A 40 4.01 8.59 1.40
N GLN A 41 5.05 9.43 1.47
CA GLN A 41 5.82 9.66 2.69
C GLN A 41 4.92 10.22 3.81
N ASP A 42 4.07 11.20 3.49
CA ASP A 42 3.13 11.79 4.44
C ASP A 42 2.10 10.77 4.95
N LEU A 43 1.57 9.93 4.06
CA LEU A 43 0.65 8.86 4.44
C LEU A 43 1.30 7.86 5.39
N VAL A 44 2.55 7.46 5.15
CA VAL A 44 3.26 6.55 6.05
C VAL A 44 3.46 7.19 7.42
N GLN A 45 3.86 8.46 7.45
CA GLN A 45 4.03 9.20 8.71
C GLN A 45 2.74 9.30 9.51
N GLU A 46 1.64 9.74 8.88
CA GLU A 46 0.33 9.84 9.55
C GLU A 46 -0.18 8.45 9.98
N THR A 47 0.06 7.41 9.17
CA THR A 47 -0.30 6.03 9.52
C THR A 47 0.37 5.60 10.81
N PHE A 48 1.69 5.82 10.94
CA PHE A 48 2.41 5.46 12.16
C PHE A 48 2.01 6.33 13.35
N LEU A 49 1.74 7.63 13.15
CA LEU A 49 1.21 8.50 14.21
C LEU A 49 -0.14 7.99 14.73
N ARG A 50 -1.03 7.56 13.84
CA ARG A 50 -2.33 6.95 14.20
C ARG A 50 -2.14 5.59 14.86
N ALA A 51 -1.20 4.78 14.38
CA ALA A 51 -0.88 3.49 14.97
C ALA A 51 -0.36 3.66 16.40
N TRP A 52 0.50 4.65 16.69
CA TRP A 52 0.97 4.92 18.05
C TRP A 52 -0.17 5.19 19.02
N LYS A 53 -1.15 6.01 18.60
CA LYS A 53 -2.33 6.36 19.42
C LYS A 53 -3.25 5.17 19.66
N ASN A 54 -3.30 4.21 18.74
CA ASN A 54 -4.21 3.06 18.77
C ASN A 54 -3.50 1.73 18.96
N LEU A 55 -2.24 1.73 19.40
CA LEU A 55 -1.42 0.50 19.44
C LEU A 55 -2.06 -0.59 20.30
N ASP A 56 -2.80 -0.20 21.34
CA ASP A 56 -3.50 -1.12 22.24
C ASP A 56 -4.67 -1.86 21.54
N SER A 57 -5.08 -1.43 20.34
CA SER A 57 -6.08 -2.11 19.51
C SER A 57 -5.49 -3.17 18.57
N LEU A 58 -4.16 -3.25 18.47
CA LEU A 58 -3.48 -4.28 17.70
C LEU A 58 -3.65 -5.62 18.42
N ARG A 59 -4.24 -6.61 17.73
CA ARG A 59 -4.57 -7.91 18.32
C ARG A 59 -3.32 -8.74 18.60
N ASP A 60 -2.43 -8.81 17.62
CA ASP A 60 -1.21 -9.62 17.66
C ASP A 60 -0.18 -9.08 16.65
N ALA A 61 1.03 -9.63 16.67
CA ALA A 61 2.12 -9.17 15.80
C ALA A 61 1.88 -9.53 14.31
N GLU A 62 1.17 -10.62 14.02
CA GLU A 62 0.94 -11.11 12.65
C GLU A 62 -0.06 -10.20 11.90
N SER A 63 -1.03 -9.65 12.62
CA SER A 63 -2.03 -8.72 12.12
C SER A 63 -1.51 -7.28 11.97
N ALA A 64 -0.27 -6.98 12.38
CA ALA A 64 0.27 -5.61 12.35
C ALA A 64 0.25 -5.00 10.94
N LYS A 65 0.62 -5.77 9.92
CA LYS A 65 0.68 -5.30 8.54
C LYS A 65 -0.71 -5.05 7.94
N PRO A 66 -1.66 -6.00 7.96
CA PRO A 66 -3.06 -5.74 7.58
C PRO A 66 -3.69 -4.54 8.32
N TRP A 67 -3.41 -4.43 9.62
CA TRP A 67 -3.92 -3.35 10.46
C TRP A 67 -3.38 -1.98 10.02
N LEU A 68 -2.07 -1.86 9.80
CA LEU A 68 -1.46 -0.62 9.32
C LEU A 68 -1.93 -0.24 7.91
N ILE A 69 -2.07 -1.20 7.00
CA ILE A 69 -2.61 -0.96 5.65
C ILE A 69 -4.04 -0.43 5.72
N THR A 70 -4.84 -0.95 6.65
CA THR A 70 -6.20 -0.46 6.89
C THR A 70 -6.21 0.98 7.38
N ILE A 71 -5.30 1.35 8.31
CA ILE A 71 -5.15 2.74 8.77
C ILE A 71 -4.73 3.64 7.59
N LEU A 72 -3.71 3.23 6.83
CA LEU A 72 -3.16 3.98 5.71
C LEU A 72 -4.21 4.27 4.64
N ARG A 73 -5.00 3.26 4.27
CA ARG A 73 -6.12 3.41 3.33
C ARG A 73 -7.13 4.45 3.82
N ARG A 74 -7.48 4.42 5.11
CA ARG A 74 -8.43 5.38 5.69
C ARG A 74 -7.87 6.81 5.67
N GLU A 75 -6.59 6.98 5.96
CA GLU A 75 -5.94 8.30 5.89
C GLU A 75 -5.84 8.80 4.44
N HIS A 76 -5.59 7.91 3.47
CA HIS A 76 -5.67 8.25 2.06
C HIS A 76 -7.07 8.72 1.66
N ALA A 77 -8.12 7.96 1.99
CA ALA A 77 -9.51 8.35 1.69
C ALA A 77 -9.88 9.72 2.30
N ARG A 78 -9.49 9.96 3.56
CA ARG A 78 -9.69 11.26 4.26
C ARG A 78 -9.02 12.42 3.55
N MET A 79 -7.86 12.21 2.91
CA MET A 79 -7.18 13.26 2.16
C MET A 79 -8.03 13.77 0.99
N TYR A 80 -8.73 12.90 0.26
CA TYR A 80 -9.61 13.30 -0.83
C TYR A 80 -10.91 13.94 -0.34
N GLU A 81 -11.45 13.50 0.79
CA GLU A 81 -12.59 14.16 1.41
C GLU A 81 -12.23 15.60 1.79
N ARG A 82 -11.05 15.85 2.37
CA ARG A 82 -10.59 17.21 2.71
C ARG A 82 -10.29 18.05 1.47
N LYS A 83 -9.61 17.50 0.47
CA LYS A 83 -9.32 18.20 -0.81
C LYS A 83 -10.58 18.52 -1.62
N ARG A 84 -11.68 17.76 -1.45
CA ARG A 84 -12.97 18.10 -2.07
C ARG A 84 -13.60 19.38 -1.50
N PHE A 85 -13.22 19.81 -0.30
CA PHE A 85 -13.71 21.06 0.30
C PHE A 85 -12.84 22.27 -0.05
N ASP A 86 -11.56 22.05 -0.39
CA ASP A 86 -10.65 23.09 -0.91
C ASP A 86 -10.45 22.88 -2.41
N THR A 87 -11.34 23.47 -3.24
CA THR A 87 -11.23 23.44 -4.70
C THR A 87 -9.87 23.97 -5.15
N VAL A 88 -8.95 23.07 -5.47
CA VAL A 88 -7.80 23.33 -6.33
C VAL A 88 -7.66 22.12 -7.25
N GLU A 89 -7.80 22.35 -8.55
CA GLU A 89 -7.35 21.41 -9.57
C GLU A 89 -5.84 21.21 -9.36
N LEU A 90 -5.47 20.08 -8.75
CA LEU A 90 -4.09 19.62 -8.85
C LEU A 90 -3.92 19.16 -10.29
N ASP A 91 -3.23 19.99 -11.06
CA ASP A 91 -2.54 19.60 -12.28
C ASP A 91 -1.88 18.22 -12.06
N ASP A 92 -2.30 17.24 -12.87
CA ASP A 92 -1.81 15.86 -12.90
C ASP A 92 -0.37 15.82 -13.49
N THR A 93 0.52 16.68 -13.01
CA THR A 93 1.94 16.57 -13.28
C THR A 93 2.50 15.44 -12.42
N VAL A 94 2.40 14.22 -12.95
CA VAL A 94 3.12 13.04 -12.49
C VAL A 94 4.61 13.35 -12.61
N PRO A 95 5.38 13.47 -11.50
CA PRO A 95 6.82 13.48 -11.61
C PRO A 95 7.22 12.05 -11.99
N GLU A 96 7.61 11.88 -13.24
CA GLU A 96 8.41 10.73 -13.65
C GLU A 96 9.72 10.79 -12.85
N GLU A 97 10.02 9.69 -12.16
CA GLU A 97 11.34 9.33 -11.62
C GLU A 97 11.83 9.98 -10.31
N ALA A 98 11.56 9.32 -9.17
CA ALA A 98 12.45 9.10 -8.01
C ALA A 98 11.70 8.25 -6.95
N ALA A 99 12.28 7.43 -6.08
CA ALA A 99 13.50 6.63 -6.10
C ALA A 99 13.25 5.37 -5.25
N PHE A 100 13.09 4.19 -5.87
CA PHE A 100 13.41 2.91 -5.22
C PHE A 100 14.89 2.63 -5.47
N ALA A 101 15.74 2.80 -4.47
CA ALA A 101 17.01 2.10 -4.40
C ALA A 101 16.71 0.67 -3.91
N SER A 102 16.18 -0.17 -4.80
CA SER A 102 16.08 -1.62 -4.63
C SER A 102 16.53 -2.27 -5.94
N PRO A 103 17.20 -3.43 -5.93
CA PRO A 103 17.73 -4.10 -7.15
C PRO A 103 16.65 -4.51 -8.17
N GLU A 104 15.37 -4.29 -7.84
CA GLU A 104 14.19 -4.78 -8.56
C GLU A 104 13.84 -4.01 -9.85
N ARG A 105 14.69 -3.09 -10.33
CA ARG A 105 14.47 -2.38 -11.61
C ARG A 105 14.69 -3.25 -12.84
N SER A 106 15.16 -4.48 -12.69
CA SER A 106 15.45 -5.37 -13.81
C SER A 106 14.49 -6.55 -13.82
N GLY A 107 13.68 -6.67 -14.88
CA GLY A 107 12.87 -7.86 -15.16
C GLY A 107 11.39 -7.75 -14.80
N ASP A 108 10.77 -8.89 -14.50
CA ASP A 108 9.32 -9.10 -14.44
C ASP A 108 8.61 -8.23 -13.38
N ALA A 109 9.27 -7.90 -12.26
CA ALA A 109 8.67 -7.14 -11.16
C ALA A 109 8.28 -5.71 -11.56
N ALA A 110 9.12 -5.02 -12.35
CA ALA A 110 8.82 -3.70 -12.87
C ALA A 110 7.64 -3.75 -13.86
N GLN A 111 7.59 -4.77 -14.72
CA GLN A 111 6.50 -4.96 -15.67
C GLN A 111 5.16 -5.23 -14.98
N VAL A 112 5.16 -6.06 -13.93
CA VAL A 112 3.96 -6.34 -13.11
C VAL A 112 3.48 -5.06 -12.44
N ARG A 113 4.39 -4.26 -11.86
CA ARG A 113 4.05 -2.98 -11.24
C ARG A 113 3.39 -2.03 -12.24
N ASP A 114 3.98 -1.84 -13.41
CA ASP A 114 3.45 -0.94 -14.44
C ASP A 114 2.10 -1.44 -14.97
N ALA A 115 1.93 -2.74 -15.13
CA ALA A 115 0.65 -3.34 -15.52
C ALA A 115 -0.43 -3.16 -14.42
N MET A 116 -0.07 -3.30 -13.15
CA MET A 116 -0.98 -3.03 -12.03
C MET A 116 -1.43 -1.57 -12.00
N LEU A 117 -0.54 -0.61 -12.31
CA LEU A 117 -0.90 0.81 -12.40
C LEU A 117 -1.93 1.09 -13.52
N LYS A 118 -2.00 0.26 -14.57
CA LYS A 118 -3.01 0.39 -15.63
C LYS A 118 -4.40 -0.17 -15.25
N LEU A 119 -4.50 -0.95 -14.17
CA LEU A 119 -5.80 -1.46 -13.71
C LEU A 119 -6.67 -0.32 -13.17
N PRO A 120 -7.99 -0.30 -13.39
CA PRO A 120 -8.91 0.61 -12.70
C PRO A 120 -8.82 0.48 -11.17
N ASP A 121 -8.99 1.58 -10.42
CA ASP A 121 -8.79 1.63 -8.96
C ASP A 121 -9.58 0.53 -8.21
N LYS A 122 -10.83 0.30 -8.58
CA LYS A 122 -11.69 -0.76 -8.02
C LYS A 122 -11.16 -2.20 -8.12
N TYR A 123 -10.18 -2.44 -9.00
CA TYR A 123 -9.51 -3.73 -9.17
C TYR A 123 -8.07 -3.66 -8.68
N ARG A 124 -7.44 -2.51 -8.92
CA ARG A 124 -6.10 -2.21 -8.48
C ARG A 124 -6.07 -2.37 -6.96
N GLU A 125 -6.77 -1.52 -6.20
CA GLU A 125 -6.75 -1.44 -4.73
C GLU A 125 -6.80 -2.79 -3.99
N PRO A 126 -7.85 -3.62 -4.15
CA PRO A 126 -7.92 -4.91 -3.46
C PRO A 126 -6.76 -5.85 -3.84
N LEU A 127 -6.25 -5.77 -5.08
CA LEU A 127 -5.13 -6.59 -5.52
C LEU A 127 -3.82 -6.20 -4.82
N ALA A 128 -3.53 -4.91 -4.57
CA ALA A 128 -2.36 -4.55 -3.77
C ALA A 128 -2.53 -4.92 -2.30
N MET A 129 -3.72 -4.78 -1.73
CA MET A 129 -3.97 -5.21 -0.34
C MET A 129 -3.66 -6.70 -0.19
N GLN A 130 -4.00 -7.52 -1.19
CA GLN A 130 -3.65 -8.94 -1.22
C GLN A 130 -2.15 -9.17 -1.45
N VAL A 131 -1.55 -8.58 -2.49
CA VAL A 131 -0.17 -8.90 -2.92
C VAL A 131 0.88 -8.23 -2.04
N LEU A 132 0.72 -6.95 -1.74
CA LEU A 132 1.66 -6.19 -0.90
C LEU A 132 1.33 -6.37 0.58
N GLY A 133 0.05 -6.41 0.93
CA GLY A 133 -0.41 -6.50 2.31
C GLY A 133 -0.52 -7.90 2.89
N GLY A 134 -0.54 -8.93 2.04
CA GLY A 134 -0.78 -10.31 2.47
C GLY A 134 -2.18 -10.53 3.04
N MET A 135 -3.11 -9.61 2.78
CA MET A 135 -4.45 -9.64 3.38
C MET A 135 -5.32 -10.72 2.72
N SER A 136 -6.12 -11.40 3.54
CA SER A 136 -7.17 -12.30 3.11
C SER A 136 -8.34 -11.54 2.47
N CYS A 137 -9.21 -12.24 1.74
CA CYS A 137 -10.42 -11.64 1.16
C CYS A 137 -11.32 -10.99 2.23
N ASP A 138 -11.41 -11.61 3.41
CA ASP A 138 -12.25 -11.12 4.51
C ASP A 138 -11.66 -9.86 5.16
N GLU A 139 -10.33 -9.81 5.34
CA GLU A 139 -9.66 -8.61 5.83
C GLU A 139 -9.77 -7.45 4.84
N ILE A 140 -9.63 -7.73 3.53
CA ILE A 140 -9.82 -6.72 2.49
C ILE A 140 -11.25 -6.22 2.53
N ALA A 141 -12.24 -7.12 2.59
CA ALA A 141 -13.65 -6.77 2.69
C ALA A 141 -13.95 -5.86 3.90
N ALA A 142 -13.39 -6.18 5.06
CA ALA A 142 -13.51 -5.35 6.26
C ALA A 142 -12.81 -3.99 6.12
N ALA A 143 -11.65 -3.94 5.46
CA ALA A 143 -10.89 -2.71 5.26
C ALA A 143 -11.50 -1.79 4.19
N THR A 144 -12.22 -2.36 3.22
CA THR A 144 -12.87 -1.63 2.12
C THR A 144 -14.37 -1.38 2.33
N ASP A 145 -14.95 -1.90 3.42
CA ASP A 145 -16.39 -1.86 3.71
C ASP A 145 -17.22 -2.48 2.57
N GLN A 146 -16.79 -3.66 2.13
CA GLN A 146 -17.40 -4.42 1.05
C GLN A 146 -17.79 -5.83 1.51
N GLN A 147 -18.66 -6.50 0.75
CA GLN A 147 -18.94 -7.92 0.99
C GLN A 147 -17.78 -8.81 0.49
N PRO A 148 -17.43 -9.91 1.18
CA PRO A 148 -16.38 -10.84 0.74
C PRO A 148 -16.54 -11.33 -0.70
N GLY A 149 -17.78 -11.64 -1.13
CA GLY A 149 -18.06 -12.05 -2.51
C GLY A 149 -17.76 -10.98 -3.57
N ALA A 150 -17.95 -9.70 -3.22
CA ALA A 150 -17.58 -8.59 -4.09
C ALA A 150 -16.06 -8.49 -4.24
N VAL A 151 -15.33 -8.61 -3.13
CA VAL A 151 -13.86 -8.62 -3.11
C VAL A 151 -13.29 -9.79 -3.91
N MET A 152 -13.83 -11.01 -3.73
CA MET A 152 -13.43 -12.18 -4.52
C MET A 152 -13.61 -11.93 -6.03
N THR A 153 -14.75 -11.36 -6.42
CA THR A 153 -15.03 -11.02 -7.83
C THR A 153 -14.08 -9.95 -8.35
N GLN A 154 -13.80 -8.90 -7.56
CA GLN A 154 -12.85 -7.85 -7.91
C GLN A 154 -11.45 -8.42 -8.10
N LEU A 155 -10.96 -9.23 -7.16
CA LEU A 155 -9.65 -9.87 -7.21
C LEU A 155 -9.52 -10.82 -8.41
N PHE A 156 -10.55 -11.62 -8.70
CA PHE A 156 -10.59 -12.47 -9.89
C PHE A 156 -10.45 -11.64 -11.17
N ARG A 157 -11.26 -10.58 -11.31
CA ARG A 157 -11.22 -9.69 -12.47
C ARG A 157 -9.90 -8.91 -12.56
N ALA A 158 -9.31 -8.53 -11.43
CA ALA A 158 -8.01 -7.87 -11.36
C ALA A 158 -6.92 -8.77 -11.92
N ARG A 159 -6.88 -10.04 -11.50
CA ARG A 159 -5.92 -11.04 -12.01
C ARG A 159 -6.07 -11.32 -13.50
N GLN A 160 -7.30 -11.46 -13.99
CA GLN A 160 -7.54 -11.65 -15.44
C GLN A 160 -7.01 -10.46 -16.25
N ARG A 161 -7.38 -9.23 -15.86
CA ARG A 161 -6.89 -8.01 -16.53
C ARG A 161 -5.38 -7.88 -16.47
N LEU A 162 -4.78 -8.21 -15.32
CA LEU A 162 -3.32 -8.17 -15.18
C LEU A 162 -2.65 -9.17 -16.12
N LYS A 163 -3.20 -10.38 -16.23
CA LYS A 163 -2.75 -11.40 -17.18
C LYS A 163 -2.86 -10.91 -18.63
N ASP A 164 -3.94 -10.25 -19.01
CA ASP A 164 -4.11 -9.70 -20.36
C ASP A 164 -3.09 -8.59 -20.66
N LEU A 165 -2.84 -7.71 -19.69
CA LEU A 165 -1.86 -6.62 -19.82
C LEU A 165 -0.41 -7.13 -19.96
N LEU A 166 -0.08 -8.24 -19.28
CA LEU A 166 1.25 -8.86 -19.36
C LEU A 166 1.38 -9.78 -20.58
N GLY A 167 0.34 -10.56 -20.89
CA GLY A 167 0.31 -11.48 -22.03
C GLY A 167 0.24 -10.78 -23.38
N GLY A 168 -0.48 -9.65 -23.47
CA GLY A 168 -0.49 -8.80 -24.66
C GLY A 168 0.88 -8.17 -24.95
N ARG A 169 1.73 -8.01 -23.93
CA ARG A 169 3.09 -7.49 -24.07
C ARG A 169 4.08 -8.58 -24.47
N ALA A 170 3.95 -9.79 -23.91
CA ALA A 170 4.74 -10.96 -24.33
C ALA A 170 4.54 -11.30 -25.83
N ALA A 171 3.33 -11.11 -26.37
CA ALA A 171 3.06 -11.29 -27.79
C ALA A 171 3.72 -10.21 -28.68
N ALA A 172 3.92 -9.00 -28.17
CA ALA A 172 4.54 -7.89 -28.92
C ALA A 172 6.08 -7.99 -28.97
N GLU A 173 6.72 -8.60 -27.96
CA GLU A 173 8.17 -8.78 -27.91
C GLU A 173 8.65 -10.02 -28.67
N GLY A 174 7.79 -11.03 -28.88
CA GLY A 174 8.11 -12.24 -29.67
C GLY A 174 8.06 -12.08 -31.20
N GLY A 175 7.70 -10.89 -31.71
CA GLY A 175 7.49 -10.63 -33.15
C GLY A 175 8.67 -10.00 -33.90
N ARG A 176 9.82 -9.74 -33.24
CA ARG A 176 11.05 -9.32 -33.94
C ARG A 176 11.99 -10.52 -34.09
N LYS A 177 11.85 -11.23 -35.20
CA LYS A 177 12.91 -12.06 -35.76
C LYS A 177 12.91 -11.92 -37.27
#